data_AF-A0A1Y2DHH6-F1
#
_entry.id   AF-A0A1Y2DHH6-F1
#
_cell.length_a   1.000
_cell.length_b   1.000
_cell.length_c   1.000
_cell.angle_alpha   90.00
_cell.angle_beta   90.00
_cell.angle_gamma   90.00
#
_symmetry.space_group_name_H-M   'P 1'
#
loop_
_entity.id
_entity.type
_entity.pdbx_description
1 polymer ?
#
loop_
_entity_poly.entity_id
_entity_poly.type
_entity_poly.pdbx_seq_one_letter_code
_entity_poly.pdbx_strand_id
1 'polypeptide(L)'
;MQHTGAAFLDSIGKPEVLLGHSQGGVYPPLIADVRPALTRASNVIEPAGPLFEQAVASNSSARAYGMTGPPLTYSPPLIGPCTVLVKRTK
;
A
#
# COMPACT_ATOMS: atom_id res chain seq x y z
N MET A 1 -11.66 -2.38 4.51
CA MET A 1 -11.49 -1.80 3.16
C MET A 1 -10.78 -2.74 2.18
N GLN A 2 -9.65 -3.38 2.52
CA GLN A 2 -8.96 -4.30 1.58
C GLN A 2 -9.87 -5.43 1.06
N HIS A 3 -10.46 -6.23 1.96
CA HIS A 3 -11.37 -7.33 1.59
C HIS A 3 -12.56 -6.85 0.75
N THR A 4 -13.20 -5.76 1.17
CA THR A 4 -14.34 -5.18 0.46
C THR A 4 -13.95 -4.68 -0.93
N GLY A 5 -12.80 -4.02 -1.07
CA GLY A 5 -12.28 -3.55 -2.36
C GLY A 5 -11.92 -4.70 -3.29
N ALA A 6 -11.34 -5.78 -2.77
CA ALA A 6 -11.07 -7.00 -3.53
C ALA A 6 -12.37 -7.65 -4.03
N ALA A 7 -13.37 -7.81 -3.16
CA ALA A 7 -14.68 -8.35 -3.53
C ALA A 7 -15.39 -7.46 -4.56
N PHE A 8 -15.21 -6.15 -4.49
CA PHE A 8 -15.74 -5.22 -5.48
C PHE A 8 -15.06 -5.41 -6.85
N LEU A 9 -13.74 -5.54 -6.90
CA LEU A 9 -13.02 -5.86 -8.14
C LEU A 9 -13.47 -7.20 -8.72
N ASP A 10 -13.66 -8.22 -7.88
CA ASP A 10 -14.18 -9.53 -8.30
C ASP A 10 -15.57 -9.39 -8.95
N SER A 11 -16.43 -8.52 -8.41
CA SER A 11 -17.75 -8.23 -8.98
C SER A 11 -17.70 -7.49 -10.32
N ILE A 12 -16.66 -6.68 -10.55
CA ILE A 12 -16.45 -5.96 -11.81
C ILE A 12 -15.89 -6.91 -12.89
N GLY A 13 -15.02 -7.84 -12.50
CA GLY A 13 -14.54 -8.92 -13.38
C GLY A 13 -13.56 -8.49 -14.48
N LYS A 14 -13.01 -7.27 -14.42
CA LYS A 14 -11.98 -6.78 -15.35
C LYS A 14 -10.97 -5.87 -14.64
N PRO A 15 -9.77 -5.65 -15.21
CA PRO A 15 -8.77 -4.79 -14.58
C PRO A 15 -9.20 -3.32 -14.51
N GLU A 16 -9.09 -2.73 -13.32
CA GLU A 16 -9.52 -1.35 -13.04
C GLU A 16 -8.40 -0.49 -12.43
N VAL A 17 -8.56 0.84 -12.51
CA VAL A 17 -7.66 1.80 -11.85
C VAL A 17 -8.16 2.10 -10.45
N LEU A 18 -7.33 1.84 -9.44
CA LEU A 18 -7.63 2.14 -8.05
C LEU A 18 -7.12 3.54 -7.70
N LEU A 19 -7.98 4.39 -7.14
CA LEU A 19 -7.61 5.74 -6.70
C LEU A 19 -7.91 5.91 -5.21
N GLY A 20 -6.91 6.33 -4.44
CA GLY A 20 -7.03 6.68 -3.03
C GLY A 20 -6.58 8.11 -2.79
N HIS A 21 -7.33 8.85 -1.98
CA HIS A 21 -7.04 10.24 -1.63
C HIS A 21 -6.92 10.40 -0.11
N SER A 22 -6.00 11.24 0.36
CA SER A 22 -5.81 11.55 1.78
C SER A 22 -5.63 10.26 2.60
N GLN A 23 -6.40 10.07 3.69
CA GLN A 23 -6.38 8.85 4.49
C GLN A 23 -6.74 7.59 3.68
N GLY A 24 -7.54 7.73 2.62
CA GLY A 24 -7.89 6.64 1.71
C GLY A 24 -6.72 6.17 0.84
N GLY A 25 -5.65 6.95 0.76
CA GLY A 25 -4.46 6.62 -0.04
C GLY A 25 -3.75 5.34 0.39
N VAL A 26 -4.01 4.83 1.59
CA VAL A 26 -3.39 3.58 2.09
C VAL A 26 -3.98 2.31 1.47
N TYR A 27 -5.17 2.39 0.87
CA TYR A 27 -5.92 1.20 0.44
C TYR A 27 -5.58 0.68 -0.96
N PRO A 28 -5.36 1.51 -2.00
CA PRO A 28 -5.05 0.99 -3.34
C PRO A 28 -3.91 -0.03 -3.37
N PRO A 29 -2.75 0.19 -2.71
CA PRO A 29 -1.68 -0.81 -2.70
C PRO A 29 -2.08 -2.12 -2.03
N LEU A 30 -2.89 -2.06 -0.96
CA LEU A 30 -3.35 -3.25 -0.24
C LEU A 30 -4.34 -4.08 -1.07
N ILE A 31 -5.23 -3.42 -1.81
CA ILE A 31 -6.19 -4.09 -2.70
C ILE A 31 -5.45 -4.68 -3.90
N ALA A 32 -4.49 -3.93 -4.45
CA ALA A 32 -3.64 -4.39 -5.56
C ALA A 32 -2.85 -5.65 -5.19
N ASP A 33 -2.35 -5.75 -3.95
CA ASP A 33 -1.62 -6.93 -3.46
C ASP A 33 -2.48 -8.21 -3.51
N VAL A 34 -3.76 -8.11 -3.12
CA VAL A 34 -4.68 -9.27 -3.09
C VAL A 34 -5.37 -9.53 -4.42
N ARG A 35 -5.43 -8.55 -5.33
CA ARG A 35 -6.02 -8.67 -6.68
C ARG A 35 -5.13 -8.02 -7.75
N PRO A 36 -3.89 -8.51 -7.94
CA PRO A 36 -2.95 -7.90 -8.87
C PRO A 36 -3.44 -7.99 -10.32
N ALA A 37 -4.08 -9.11 -10.69
CA ALA A 37 -4.60 -9.30 -12.04
C ALA A 37 -5.81 -8.41 -12.39
N LEU A 38 -6.55 -7.92 -11.38
CA LEU A 38 -7.70 -7.02 -11.56
C LEU A 38 -7.34 -5.56 -11.26
N THR A 39 -6.07 -5.25 -11.04
CA THR A 39 -5.59 -3.89 -10.80
C THR A 39 -4.73 -3.43 -11.98
N ARG A 40 -5.25 -2.48 -12.76
CA ARG A 40 -4.52 -1.90 -13.90
C ARG A 40 -3.48 -0.87 -13.47
N ALA A 41 -3.80 -0.09 -12.43
CA ALA A 41 -2.93 0.91 -11.82
C ALA A 41 -3.44 1.26 -10.41
N SER A 42 -2.53 1.77 -9.56
CA SER A 42 -2.86 2.33 -8.24
C SER A 42 -2.36 3.78 -8.16
N ASN A 43 -3.30 4.71 -8.05
CA ASN A 43 -3.04 6.15 -7.95
C ASN A 43 -3.33 6.60 -6.52
N VAL A 44 -2.32 7.12 -5.85
CA VAL A 44 -2.44 7.58 -4.46
C VAL A 44 -2.14 9.06 -4.42
N ILE A 45 -3.15 9.87 -4.10
CA ILE A 45 -3.08 11.34 -4.12
C ILE A 45 -2.99 11.84 -2.67
N GLU A 46 -1.89 12.55 -2.39
CA GLU A 46 -1.61 13.17 -1.09
C GLU A 46 -1.84 12.22 0.11
N PRO A 47 -1.23 11.01 0.11
CA PRO A 47 -1.34 10.13 1.27
C PRO A 47 -0.60 10.73 2.48
N ALA A 48 -0.93 10.25 3.68
CA ALA A 48 -0.20 10.62 4.89
C ALA A 48 1.29 10.27 4.78
N GLY A 49 2.11 11.30 4.58
CA GLY A 49 3.56 11.26 4.37
C GLY A 49 3.98 10.73 2.98
N PRO A 50 5.20 11.05 2.50
CA PRO A 50 5.77 10.34 1.35
C PRO A 50 5.82 8.84 1.64
N LEU A 51 5.80 8.01 0.59
CA LEU A 51 5.99 6.57 0.75
C LEU A 51 7.23 6.33 1.63
N PHE A 52 7.15 5.42 2.60
CA PHE A 52 8.15 5.13 3.64
C PHE A 52 8.19 6.07 4.88
N GLU A 53 7.52 7.23 4.87
CA GLU A 53 7.51 8.18 6.00
C GLU A 53 6.08 8.58 6.43
N GLN A 54 5.93 9.10 7.66
CA GLN A 54 4.67 9.70 8.14
C GLN A 54 4.85 11.21 8.36
N ALA A 55 5.48 11.90 7.40
CA ALA A 55 5.87 13.31 7.52
C ALA A 55 4.74 14.29 7.90
N VAL A 56 3.46 13.88 7.80
CA VAL A 56 2.30 14.68 8.23
C VAL A 56 2.12 14.65 9.77
N ALA A 57 2.46 13.55 10.44
CA ALA A 57 2.27 13.37 11.89
C ALA A 57 3.59 13.20 12.66
N SER A 58 4.65 12.75 12.00
CA SER A 58 5.96 12.50 12.62
C SER A 58 7.07 12.34 11.57
N ASN A 59 8.31 12.64 11.95
CA ASN A 59 9.49 12.36 11.11
C ASN A 59 10.08 10.95 11.33
N SER A 60 9.31 10.03 11.93
CA SER A 60 9.72 8.64 12.10
C SER A 60 9.45 7.82 10.85
N SER A 61 10.31 6.81 10.60
CA SER A 61 10.00 5.75 9.64
C SER A 61 8.66 5.13 10.02
N ALA A 62 7.76 5.03 9.05
CA ALA A 62 6.35 4.95 9.42
C ALA A 62 5.64 3.69 8.96
N ARG A 63 6.35 2.76 8.32
CA ARG A 63 5.74 1.65 7.60
C ARG A 63 6.65 0.42 7.70
N ALA A 64 6.24 -0.55 8.52
CA ALA A 64 6.99 -1.77 8.81
C ALA A 64 7.25 -2.65 7.57
N TYR A 65 6.47 -2.44 6.51
CA TYR A 65 6.58 -3.14 5.23
C TYR A 65 6.75 -2.10 4.11
N GLY A 66 7.61 -1.11 4.34
CA GLY A 66 8.03 -0.16 3.32
C GLY A 66 6.95 0.84 2.89
N MET A 67 6.14 0.49 1.89
CA MET A 67 5.07 1.35 1.38
C MET A 67 3.80 1.26 2.22
N THR A 68 3.66 0.27 3.09
CA THR A 68 2.45 0.07 3.91
C THR A 68 2.78 -0.32 5.35
N GLY A 69 1.85 -0.04 6.26
CA GLY A 69 1.91 -0.49 7.65
C GLY A 69 1.58 -1.98 7.81
N PRO A 70 0.51 -2.50 7.17
CA PRO A 70 0.25 -3.93 7.07
C PRO A 70 1.24 -4.65 6.12
N PRO A 71 1.36 -5.99 6.21
CA PRO A 71 2.17 -6.77 5.27
C PRO A 71 1.67 -6.70 3.82
N LEU A 72 2.61 -6.84 2.89
CA LEU A 72 2.37 -7.09 1.46
C LEU A 72 2.98 -8.44 1.06
N THR A 73 2.66 -8.92 -0.13
CA THR A 73 3.27 -10.11 -0.71
C THR A 73 4.60 -9.74 -1.37
N TYR A 74 5.70 -10.26 -0.84
CA TYR A 74 7.06 -10.01 -1.35
C TYR A 74 7.65 -11.24 -2.03
N SER A 75 8.56 -11.00 -2.97
CA SER A 75 9.43 -12.03 -3.55
C SER A 75 10.89 -11.56 -3.47
N PRO A 76 11.76 -12.25 -2.71
CA PRO A 76 11.45 -13.41 -1.85
C PRO A 76 10.52 -13.05 -0.68
N PRO A 77 9.81 -14.03 -0.08
CA PRO A 77 8.95 -13.78 1.07
C PRO A 77 9.70 -13.15 2.24
N LEU A 78 9.11 -12.14 2.88
CA LEU A 78 9.65 -11.54 4.10
C LEU A 78 9.28 -12.37 5.33
N ILE A 79 10.23 -12.52 6.26
CA ILE A 79 10.01 -13.10 7.58
C ILE A 79 9.90 -11.96 8.60
N GLY A 80 8.67 -11.47 8.82
CA GLY A 80 8.41 -10.36 9.74
C GLY A 80 8.65 -8.97 9.15
N PRO A 81 8.59 -7.91 9.97
CA PRO A 81 8.74 -6.53 9.52
C PRO A 81 10.14 -6.26 8.97
N CYS A 82 10.22 -5.47 7.91
CA CYS A 82 11.44 -5.28 7.14
C CYS A 82 12.33 -4.19 7.75
N THR A 83 13.39 -4.57 8.47
CA THR A 83 14.39 -3.62 9.01
C THR A 83 15.20 -2.89 7.94
N VAL A 84 15.30 -3.46 6.73
CA VAL A 84 16.07 -2.89 5.61
C VAL A 84 15.40 -1.66 4.97
N LEU A 85 14.05 -1.63 4.91
CA LEU A 85 13.29 -0.55 4.26
C LEU A 85 13.10 0.68 5.16
N VAL A 86 13.68 0.65 6.35
CA VAL A 86 13.58 1.67 7.40
C VAL A 86 14.84 2.58 7.43
N LYS A 87 15.89 2.24 6.68
CA LYS A 87 17.18 2.93 6.77
C LYS A 87 17.18 4.25 5.99
N ARG A 88 17.19 5.37 6.71
CA ARG A 88 17.53 6.70 6.16
C ARG A 88 19.02 6.77 5.82
N THR A 89 19.35 7.03 4.56
CA THR A 89 20.65 7.63 4.21
C THR A 89 20.58 9.13 4.47
N LYS A 90 21.62 9.66 5.13
CA LYS A 90 21.80 11.10 5.35
C LYS A 90 22.02 11.83 4.04
#